data_AF-A0A1F6VE14-F1
#
_entry.id   AF-A0A1F6VE14-F1
#
_cell.length_a   1.000
_cell.length_b   1.000
_cell.length_c   1.000
_cell.angle_alpha   90.00
_cell.angle_beta   90.00
_cell.angle_gamma   90.00
#
_symmetry.space_group_name_H-M   'P 1'
#
loop_
_entity.id
_entity.type
_entity.pdbx_description
1 polymer ?
#
loop_
_entity_poly.entity_id
_entity_poly.type
_entity_poly.pdbx_seq_one_letter_code
_entity_poly.pdbx_strand_id
1 'polypeptide(L)'
;MEGQRDLNPNKPIENSISDAEKMRSFLETEQIKLAKEFMEKQKDLPLEEQITISADFRIVPPTKTFSDTQRMAANENIFKNHKSLDPLEVRKDENKRAGFLLEMLKTSIMHKKMGKQFIVVRSSRYDDGINKVDNVIVDRNTGLTVCAFDEVSPRSMTDDKVMENKIMEVSGRNSGFMAKSEGFGSPIEIKLEQGVRLKHGISFKDGKISCKEINHLPIFWLAVDQKMLDKAIRQFKNEATSSENENDLFLYFLLIILIQIREIKTKGYANLPSDMQTRIEKFETFIEERPEIKKLELKKSGEITSTVFRKLLSRLS
;
A
#
# COMPACT_ATOMS: atom_id res chain seq x y z
N MET A 1 28.84 -8.90 -28.19
CA MET A 1 27.62 -9.56 -28.72
C MET A 1 26.71 -9.82 -27.55
N GLU A 2 25.66 -9.02 -27.48
CA GLU A 2 24.69 -8.95 -26.40
C GLU A 2 23.85 -10.24 -26.37
N GLY A 3 23.80 -10.90 -25.21
CA GLY A 3 22.91 -12.02 -24.98
C GLY A 3 21.49 -11.51 -24.77
N GLN A 4 20.67 -11.62 -25.81
CA GLN A 4 19.21 -11.55 -25.70
C GLN A 4 18.76 -12.59 -24.67
N ARG A 5 18.21 -12.13 -23.53
CA ARG A 5 17.56 -13.03 -22.57
C ARG A 5 16.14 -13.28 -23.05
N ASP A 6 15.86 -14.53 -23.38
CA ASP A 6 14.53 -15.06 -23.70
C ASP A 6 13.48 -14.62 -22.67
N LEU A 7 12.54 -13.79 -23.11
CA LEU A 7 11.30 -13.47 -22.40
C LEU A 7 10.26 -14.54 -22.77
N ASN A 8 10.41 -15.76 -22.23
CA ASN A 8 9.38 -16.79 -22.38
C ASN A 8 8.30 -16.61 -21.28
N PRO A 9 7.04 -16.28 -21.64
CA PRO A 9 5.95 -16.07 -20.69
C PRO A 9 5.47 -17.35 -19.97
N ASN A 10 5.95 -18.54 -20.37
CA ASN A 10 5.56 -19.84 -19.77
C ASN A 10 6.57 -20.39 -18.73
N LYS A 11 7.33 -19.53 -18.03
CA LYS A 11 8.32 -20.01 -17.05
C LYS A 11 7.65 -20.69 -15.83
N PRO A 12 8.13 -21.88 -15.39
CA PRO A 12 7.49 -22.69 -14.34
C PRO A 12 7.45 -22.03 -12.95
N ILE A 13 6.47 -22.46 -12.16
CA ILE A 13 6.09 -21.97 -10.81
C ILE A 13 7.26 -21.95 -9.80
N GLU A 14 8.29 -22.79 -9.97
CA GLU A 14 9.45 -22.79 -9.06
C GLU A 14 10.25 -21.46 -9.10
N ASN A 15 10.30 -20.79 -10.27
CA ASN A 15 10.97 -19.50 -10.37
C ASN A 15 10.17 -18.39 -9.65
N SER A 16 8.84 -18.46 -9.60
CA SER A 16 8.03 -17.44 -8.91
C SER A 16 8.15 -17.54 -7.40
N ILE A 17 8.33 -18.75 -6.84
CA ILE A 17 8.62 -18.95 -5.42
C ILE A 17 9.98 -18.32 -5.07
N SER A 18 11.01 -18.54 -5.89
CA SER A 18 12.31 -17.90 -5.70
C SER A 18 12.23 -16.38 -5.77
N ASP A 19 11.47 -15.82 -6.71
CA ASP A 19 11.34 -14.37 -6.85
C ASP A 19 10.53 -13.74 -5.70
N ALA A 20 9.48 -14.41 -5.20
CA ALA A 20 8.74 -13.99 -4.01
C ALA A 20 9.64 -13.95 -2.76
N GLU A 21 10.49 -14.96 -2.59
CA GLU A 21 11.43 -15.06 -1.48
C GLU A 21 12.51 -13.96 -1.54
N LYS A 22 12.89 -13.47 -2.73
CA LYS A 22 13.78 -12.30 -2.85
C LYS A 22 13.16 -11.04 -2.23
N MET A 23 11.88 -10.78 -2.50
CA MET A 23 11.17 -9.63 -1.91
C MET A 23 11.00 -9.80 -0.39
N ARG A 24 10.71 -11.01 0.09
CA ARG A 24 10.63 -11.28 1.54
C ARG A 24 11.95 -11.06 2.24
N SER A 25 13.04 -11.59 1.69
CA SER A 25 14.39 -11.41 2.25
C SER A 25 14.77 -9.93 2.33
N PHE A 26 14.39 -9.12 1.33
CA PHE A 26 14.55 -7.67 1.39
C PHE A 26 13.76 -7.05 2.56
N LEU A 27 12.47 -7.36 2.66
CA LEU A 27 11.61 -6.85 3.73
C LEU A 27 12.08 -7.29 5.12
N GLU A 28 12.49 -8.55 5.30
CA GLU A 28 13.05 -9.06 6.55
C GLU A 28 14.30 -8.27 6.96
N THR A 29 15.19 -7.99 6.00
CA THR A 29 16.41 -7.20 6.25
C THR A 29 16.09 -5.76 6.65
N GLU A 30 15.19 -5.11 5.94
CA GLU A 30 14.78 -3.74 6.23
C GLU A 30 13.96 -3.66 7.53
N GLN A 31 13.27 -4.73 7.90
CA GLN A 31 12.44 -4.80 9.09
C GLN A 31 13.31 -4.73 10.33
N ILE A 32 14.44 -5.44 10.33
CA ILE A 32 15.38 -5.41 11.46
C ILE A 32 15.84 -3.97 11.74
N LYS A 33 16.11 -3.20 10.68
CA LYS A 33 16.51 -1.79 10.80
C LYS A 33 15.39 -0.95 11.39
N LEU A 34 14.17 -1.11 10.87
CA LEU A 34 13.00 -0.34 11.31
C LEU A 34 12.56 -0.72 12.74
N ALA A 35 12.57 -2.00 13.10
CA ALA A 35 12.28 -2.46 14.45
C ALA A 35 13.29 -1.94 15.47
N LYS A 36 14.58 -1.89 15.11
CA LYS A 36 15.61 -1.27 15.96
C LYS A 36 15.36 0.21 16.19
N GLU A 37 14.96 0.94 15.15
CA GLU A 37 14.54 2.34 15.28
C GLU A 37 13.33 2.49 16.22
N PHE A 38 12.34 1.61 16.09
CA PHE A 38 11.13 1.62 16.92
C PHE A 38 11.45 1.35 18.39
N MET A 39 12.32 0.37 18.67
CA MET A 39 12.75 0.07 20.03
C MET A 39 13.47 1.26 20.68
N GLU A 40 14.40 1.92 19.97
CA GLU A 40 15.10 3.10 20.51
C GLU A 40 14.14 4.24 20.83
N LYS A 41 13.15 4.48 19.95
CA LYS A 41 12.14 5.53 20.13
C LYS A 41 11.06 5.21 21.17
N GLN A 42 11.12 4.01 21.76
CA GLN A 42 10.16 3.52 22.76
C GLN A 42 10.85 2.93 23.99
N LYS A 43 12.15 3.15 24.18
CA LYS A 43 12.95 2.52 25.25
C LYS A 43 12.45 2.81 26.67
N ASP A 44 11.70 3.89 26.84
CA ASP A 44 11.10 4.28 28.13
C ASP A 44 9.72 3.65 28.35
N LEU A 45 9.17 2.92 27.37
CA LEU A 45 7.86 2.27 27.46
C LEU A 45 8.03 0.79 27.85
N PRO A 46 7.14 0.25 28.71
CA PRO A 46 7.05 -1.20 28.94
C PRO A 46 6.85 -1.96 27.64
N LEU A 47 7.39 -3.19 27.54
CA LEU A 47 7.38 -3.99 26.30
C LEU A 47 5.95 -4.21 25.77
N GLU A 48 4.98 -4.41 26.64
CA GLU A 48 3.56 -4.60 26.33
C GLU A 48 2.87 -3.36 25.74
N GLU A 49 3.50 -2.18 25.86
CA GLU A 49 3.05 -0.91 25.30
C GLU A 49 3.77 -0.54 23.99
N GLN A 50 4.80 -1.29 23.62
CA GLN A 50 5.58 -1.00 22.41
C GLN A 50 4.87 -1.52 21.14
N ILE A 51 4.83 -0.68 20.12
CA ILE A 51 4.49 -1.06 18.75
C ILE A 51 5.78 -1.51 18.04
N THR A 52 5.68 -2.51 17.17
CA THR A 52 6.82 -2.97 16.35
C THR A 52 6.36 -3.37 14.96
N ILE A 53 7.29 -3.84 14.13
CA ILE A 53 7.05 -4.27 12.76
C ILE A 53 7.40 -5.76 12.64
N SER A 54 6.52 -6.57 12.04
CA SER A 54 6.77 -7.99 11.77
C SER A 54 7.65 -8.19 10.54
N ALA A 55 8.24 -9.38 10.40
CA ALA A 55 9.12 -9.77 9.28
C ALA A 55 8.55 -9.47 7.88
N ASP A 56 7.22 -9.56 7.72
CA ASP A 56 6.52 -9.23 6.47
C ASP A 56 6.12 -7.74 6.36
N PHE A 57 6.80 -6.88 7.11
CA PHE A 57 6.66 -5.42 7.14
C PHE A 57 5.31 -4.89 7.66
N ARG A 58 4.56 -5.68 8.45
CA ARG A 58 3.28 -5.26 9.03
C ARG A 58 3.45 -4.63 10.39
N ILE A 59 2.54 -3.70 10.72
CA ILE A 59 2.41 -3.19 12.09
C ILE A 59 2.00 -4.32 13.03
N VAL A 60 2.77 -4.49 14.12
CA VAL A 60 2.43 -5.36 15.26
C VAL A 60 1.98 -4.44 16.41
N PRO A 61 0.68 -4.42 16.73
CA PRO A 61 0.17 -3.57 17.80
C PRO A 61 0.69 -3.98 19.19
N PRO A 62 0.73 -3.05 20.16
CA PRO A 62 1.09 -3.39 21.53
C PRO A 62 0.14 -4.43 22.13
N THR A 63 0.69 -5.42 22.83
CA THR A 63 -0.09 -6.53 23.41
C THR A 63 -1.10 -6.03 24.45
N LYS A 64 -0.79 -4.95 25.18
CA LYS A 64 -1.69 -4.30 26.15
C LYS A 64 -2.95 -3.74 25.51
N THR A 65 -2.85 -3.19 24.30
CA THR A 65 -3.98 -2.52 23.61
C THR A 65 -4.66 -3.40 22.58
N PHE A 66 -3.98 -4.44 22.09
CA PHE A 66 -4.57 -5.40 21.17
C PHE A 66 -5.45 -6.35 21.99
N SER A 67 -6.76 -6.31 21.83
CA SER A 67 -7.67 -7.15 22.62
C SER A 67 -7.74 -8.57 22.07
N ASP A 68 -8.20 -9.51 22.90
CA ASP A 68 -8.43 -10.89 22.46
C ASP A 68 -9.42 -10.98 21.31
N THR A 69 -10.48 -10.17 21.33
CA THR A 69 -11.44 -10.07 20.23
C THR A 69 -10.79 -9.62 18.93
N GLN A 70 -9.87 -8.65 18.99
CA GLN A 70 -9.14 -8.20 17.80
C GLN A 70 -8.15 -9.25 17.29
N ARG A 71 -7.46 -9.96 18.20
CA ARG A 71 -6.61 -11.11 17.88
C ARG A 71 -7.41 -12.22 17.18
N MET A 72 -8.56 -12.58 17.74
CA MET A 72 -9.45 -13.60 17.19
C MET A 72 -9.92 -13.21 15.78
N ALA A 73 -10.40 -11.98 15.59
CA ALA A 73 -10.84 -11.49 14.29
C ALA A 73 -9.71 -11.51 13.24
N ALA A 74 -8.48 -11.15 13.64
CA ALA A 74 -7.31 -11.24 12.76
C ALA A 74 -6.99 -12.71 12.39
N ASN A 75 -7.02 -13.62 13.36
CA ASN A 75 -6.79 -15.05 13.12
C ASN A 75 -7.89 -15.69 12.26
N GLU A 76 -9.15 -15.34 12.48
CA GLU A 76 -10.27 -15.80 11.65
C GLU A 76 -10.10 -15.36 10.19
N ASN A 77 -9.63 -14.14 9.96
CA ASN A 77 -9.35 -13.65 8.61
C ASN A 77 -8.20 -14.44 7.94
N ILE A 78 -7.10 -14.66 8.66
CA ILE A 78 -5.98 -15.49 8.19
C ILE A 78 -6.48 -16.90 7.85
N PHE A 79 -7.20 -17.55 8.77
CA PHE A 79 -7.71 -18.89 8.54
C PHE A 79 -8.72 -18.93 7.38
N LYS A 80 -9.58 -17.93 7.23
CA LYS A 80 -10.52 -17.84 6.11
C LYS A 80 -9.79 -17.82 4.76
N ASN A 81 -8.70 -17.05 4.67
CA ASN A 81 -7.94 -16.85 3.44
C ASN A 81 -6.97 -18.00 3.14
N HIS A 82 -6.29 -18.54 4.15
CA HIS A 82 -5.20 -19.50 3.97
C HIS A 82 -5.55 -20.93 4.38
N LYS A 83 -6.68 -21.14 5.07
CA LYS A 83 -7.10 -22.43 5.66
C LYS A 83 -6.09 -23.00 6.66
N SER A 84 -5.20 -22.17 7.19
CA SER A 84 -4.19 -22.50 8.18
C SER A 84 -3.83 -21.26 9.01
N LEU A 85 -3.37 -21.48 10.23
CA LEU A 85 -2.71 -20.47 11.07
C LEU A 85 -1.21 -20.72 11.21
N ASP A 86 -0.69 -21.81 10.64
CA ASP A 86 0.75 -22.10 10.63
C ASP A 86 1.46 -21.05 9.75
N PRO A 87 2.38 -20.25 10.32
CA PRO A 87 3.11 -19.22 9.57
C PRO A 87 3.82 -19.75 8.32
N LEU A 88 4.32 -20.99 8.34
CA LEU A 88 5.03 -21.57 7.19
C LEU A 88 4.07 -21.89 6.04
N GLU A 89 2.90 -22.46 6.35
CA GLU A 89 1.87 -22.74 5.34
C GLU A 89 1.25 -21.45 4.79
N VAL A 90 0.99 -20.47 5.66
CA VAL A 90 0.54 -19.13 5.24
C VAL A 90 1.56 -18.49 4.30
N ARG A 91 2.87 -18.51 4.64
CA ARG A 91 3.94 -17.97 3.77
C ARG A 91 3.97 -18.65 2.40
N LYS A 92 3.90 -19.99 2.36
CA LYS A 92 3.90 -20.77 1.10
C LYS A 92 2.71 -20.44 0.21
N ASP A 93 1.54 -20.24 0.80
CA ASP A 93 0.33 -19.88 0.07
C ASP A 93 0.36 -18.40 -0.40
N GLU A 94 0.76 -17.47 0.46
CA GLU A 94 0.96 -16.06 0.10
C GLU A 94 1.95 -15.92 -1.08
N ASN A 95 3.04 -16.70 -1.11
CA ASN A 95 4.03 -16.69 -2.21
C ASN A 95 3.48 -17.10 -3.58
N LYS A 96 2.29 -17.69 -3.63
CA LYS A 96 1.65 -18.13 -4.88
C LYS A 96 0.54 -17.18 -5.33
N ARG A 97 0.15 -16.20 -4.51
CA ARG A 97 -1.02 -15.36 -4.73
C ARG A 97 -0.61 -13.97 -5.22
N ALA A 98 -1.12 -13.59 -6.40
CA ALA A 98 -0.79 -12.32 -7.04
C ALA A 98 -1.05 -11.08 -6.17
N GLY A 99 -2.15 -11.06 -5.39
CA GLY A 99 -2.44 -9.96 -4.45
C GLY A 99 -1.34 -9.80 -3.40
N PHE A 100 -1.01 -10.86 -2.66
CA PHE A 100 0.08 -10.84 -1.68
C PHE A 100 1.45 -10.48 -2.28
N LEU A 101 1.73 -10.94 -3.50
CA LEU A 101 2.95 -10.56 -4.21
C LEU A 101 2.97 -9.07 -4.55
N LEU A 102 1.84 -8.50 -4.97
CA LEU A 102 1.67 -7.07 -5.19
C LEU A 102 1.83 -6.28 -3.90
N GLU A 103 1.25 -6.72 -2.77
CA GLU A 103 1.45 -6.11 -1.45
C GLU A 103 2.93 -6.00 -1.10
N MET A 104 3.68 -7.09 -1.22
CA MET A 104 5.11 -7.11 -0.93
C MET A 104 5.90 -6.22 -1.89
N LEU A 105 5.57 -6.27 -3.18
CA LEU A 105 6.24 -5.49 -4.22
C LEU A 105 6.03 -3.98 -4.00
N LYS A 106 4.78 -3.52 -3.84
CA LYS A 106 4.46 -2.10 -3.62
C LYS A 106 5.11 -1.60 -2.33
N THR A 107 5.04 -2.39 -1.26
CA THR A 107 5.68 -2.04 0.03
C THR A 107 7.18 -1.88 -0.15
N SER A 108 7.83 -2.84 -0.80
CA SER A 108 9.29 -2.84 -1.01
C SER A 108 9.75 -1.65 -1.85
N ILE A 109 9.10 -1.41 -3.00
CA ILE A 109 9.44 -0.31 -3.91
C ILE A 109 9.24 1.04 -3.21
N MET A 110 8.09 1.24 -2.56
CA MET A 110 7.80 2.47 -1.85
C MET A 110 8.79 2.68 -0.70
N HIS A 111 9.08 1.66 0.10
CA HIS A 111 10.10 1.76 1.17
C HIS A 111 11.49 2.13 0.61
N LYS A 112 11.95 1.53 -0.49
CA LYS A 112 13.22 1.94 -1.12
C LYS A 112 13.23 3.40 -1.55
N LYS A 113 12.13 3.87 -2.12
CA LYS A 113 12.05 5.18 -2.79
C LYS A 113 11.67 6.34 -1.90
N MET A 114 10.97 6.08 -0.80
CA MET A 114 10.50 7.10 0.11
C MET A 114 10.76 6.79 1.59
N GLY A 115 11.36 5.64 1.90
CA GLY A 115 11.64 5.16 3.26
C GLY A 115 12.55 6.05 4.10
N LYS A 116 13.27 6.99 3.49
CA LYS A 116 14.04 8.03 4.20
C LYS A 116 13.16 9.14 4.77
N GLN A 117 12.08 9.50 4.09
CA GLN A 117 11.17 10.57 4.49
C GLN A 117 9.90 10.02 5.16
N PHE A 118 9.49 8.83 4.78
CA PHE A 118 8.31 8.16 5.30
C PHE A 118 8.66 6.80 5.89
N ILE A 119 7.89 6.37 6.88
CA ILE A 119 7.74 4.96 7.20
C ILE A 119 6.68 4.42 6.26
N VAL A 120 7.05 3.39 5.51
CA VAL A 120 6.16 2.68 4.58
C VAL A 120 6.04 1.26 5.08
N VAL A 121 4.88 0.93 5.62
CA VAL A 121 4.63 -0.40 6.21
C VAL A 121 3.28 -0.92 5.75
N ARG A 122 3.08 -2.22 5.91
CA ARG A 122 1.75 -2.81 5.83
C ARG A 122 0.99 -2.55 7.13
N SER A 123 -0.32 -2.44 7.06
CA SER A 123 -1.13 -2.23 8.26
C SER A 123 -1.12 -3.46 9.17
N SER A 124 -1.70 -3.33 10.37
CA SER A 124 -1.86 -4.47 11.27
C SER A 124 -2.80 -5.51 10.66
N ARG A 125 -2.66 -6.80 11.02
CA ARG A 125 -3.57 -7.86 10.52
C ARG A 125 -5.05 -7.56 10.81
N TYR A 126 -5.33 -6.85 11.91
CA TYR A 126 -6.68 -6.37 12.22
C TYR A 126 -7.13 -5.28 11.25
N ASP A 127 -6.29 -4.26 11.01
CA ASP A 127 -6.65 -3.15 10.11
C ASP A 127 -6.75 -3.60 8.64
N ASP A 128 -5.88 -4.50 8.21
CA ASP A 128 -5.95 -5.16 6.91
C ASP A 128 -7.25 -5.96 6.75
N GLY A 129 -7.52 -6.87 7.70
CA GLY A 129 -8.65 -7.77 7.62
C GLY A 129 -10.01 -7.09 7.80
N ILE A 130 -10.11 -6.15 8.74
CA ILE A 130 -11.35 -5.52 9.19
C ILE A 130 -11.53 -4.14 8.55
N ASN A 131 -10.50 -3.31 8.62
CA ASN A 131 -10.55 -1.94 8.10
C ASN A 131 -10.11 -1.84 6.64
N LYS A 132 -9.71 -2.94 5.98
CA LYS A 132 -9.35 -2.98 4.55
C LYS A 132 -8.29 -1.95 4.19
N VAL A 133 -7.17 -1.96 4.91
CA VAL A 133 -6.04 -1.08 4.62
C VAL A 133 -4.79 -1.92 4.45
N ASP A 134 -4.19 -1.95 3.26
CA ASP A 134 -3.00 -2.81 3.05
C ASP A 134 -1.74 -2.13 3.59
N ASN A 135 -1.57 -0.85 3.27
CA ASN A 135 -0.37 -0.07 3.59
C ASN A 135 -0.70 1.22 4.31
N VAL A 136 0.28 1.69 5.10
CA VAL A 136 0.24 2.94 5.85
C VAL A 136 1.53 3.72 5.59
N ILE A 137 1.37 5.01 5.30
CA ILE A 137 2.48 5.94 5.04
C ILE A 137 2.53 6.95 6.17
N VAL A 138 3.66 7.06 6.85
CA VAL A 138 3.83 7.99 7.99
C VAL A 138 5.04 8.87 7.76
N ASP A 139 4.85 10.18 7.83
CA ASP A 139 5.96 11.13 7.71
C ASP A 139 6.87 11.02 8.93
N ARG A 140 8.16 10.76 8.72
CA ARG A 140 9.14 10.54 9.79
C ARG A 140 9.43 11.79 10.61
N ASN A 141 9.32 12.96 10.00
CA ASN A 141 9.70 14.22 10.64
C ASN A 141 8.63 14.71 11.61
N THR A 142 7.37 14.58 11.19
CA THR A 142 6.19 15.11 11.91
C THR A 142 5.42 14.02 12.64
N GLY A 143 5.58 12.76 12.24
CA GLY A 143 4.79 11.64 12.69
C GLY A 143 3.34 11.63 12.23
N LEU A 144 2.99 12.49 11.27
CA LEU A 144 1.67 12.48 10.66
C LEU A 144 1.54 11.27 9.73
N THR A 145 0.55 10.43 9.99
CA THR A 145 0.16 9.36 9.06
C THR A 145 -0.52 9.95 7.84
N VAL A 146 0.16 9.96 6.72
CA VAL A 146 -0.22 10.75 5.55
C VAL A 146 -1.34 10.08 4.77
N CYS A 147 -1.21 8.81 4.43
CA CYS A 147 -2.22 8.11 3.65
C CYS A 147 -2.13 6.58 3.84
N ALA A 148 -3.13 5.91 3.29
CA ALA A 148 -3.19 4.47 3.15
C ALA A 148 -3.17 4.08 1.67
N PHE A 149 -2.78 2.84 1.38
CA PHE A 149 -2.98 2.24 0.06
C PHE A 149 -3.82 0.96 0.15
N ASP A 150 -4.62 0.74 -0.87
CA ASP A 150 -5.31 -0.53 -1.17
C ASP A 150 -4.89 -0.95 -2.60
N GLU A 151 -4.98 -2.22 -2.92
CA GLU A 151 -4.70 -2.74 -4.25
C GLU A 151 -5.95 -3.08 -5.07
N VAL A 152 -5.81 -2.82 -6.36
CA VAL A 152 -6.62 -3.47 -7.39
C VAL A 152 -5.75 -4.58 -7.96
N SER A 153 -5.94 -5.79 -7.44
CA SER A 153 -5.11 -6.94 -7.80
C SER A 153 -5.20 -7.27 -9.30
N PRO A 154 -4.20 -7.94 -9.90
CA PRO A 154 -4.30 -8.41 -11.28
C PRO A 154 -5.54 -9.24 -11.58
N ARG A 155 -6.01 -10.02 -10.59
CA ARG A 155 -7.26 -10.79 -10.68
C ARG A 155 -8.49 -9.87 -10.82
N SER A 156 -8.49 -8.72 -10.17
CA SER A 156 -9.55 -7.73 -10.32
C SER A 156 -9.56 -7.12 -11.72
N MET A 157 -8.40 -7.06 -12.39
CA MET A 157 -8.23 -6.49 -13.72
C MET A 157 -8.54 -7.45 -14.87
N THR A 158 -8.89 -8.72 -14.59
CA THR A 158 -9.32 -9.66 -15.65
C THR A 158 -10.75 -9.44 -16.11
N ASP A 159 -11.53 -8.65 -15.36
CA ASP A 159 -12.91 -8.30 -15.64
C ASP A 159 -13.10 -6.81 -15.32
N ASP A 160 -13.42 -6.02 -16.34
CA ASP A 160 -13.55 -4.56 -16.22
C ASP A 160 -14.56 -4.15 -15.14
N LYS A 161 -15.66 -4.90 -14.99
CA LYS A 161 -16.69 -4.62 -13.98
C LYS A 161 -16.17 -4.90 -12.58
N VAL A 162 -15.37 -5.97 -12.40
CA VAL A 162 -14.74 -6.27 -11.10
C VAL A 162 -13.70 -5.19 -10.75
N MET A 163 -12.91 -4.75 -11.73
CA MET A 163 -11.94 -3.68 -11.57
C MET A 163 -12.62 -2.37 -11.17
N GLU A 164 -13.63 -1.94 -11.93
CA GLU A 164 -14.40 -0.73 -11.68
C GLU A 164 -15.05 -0.77 -10.30
N ASN A 165 -15.65 -1.90 -9.90
CA ASN A 165 -16.25 -2.05 -8.58
C ASN A 165 -15.22 -1.87 -7.45
N LYS A 166 -14.03 -2.45 -7.57
CA LYS A 166 -12.98 -2.28 -6.56
C LYS A 166 -12.44 -0.84 -6.53
N ILE A 167 -12.27 -0.20 -7.69
CA ILE A 167 -11.87 1.21 -7.78
C ILE A 167 -12.93 2.10 -7.13
N MET A 168 -14.22 1.88 -7.41
CA MET A 168 -15.32 2.60 -6.81
C MET A 168 -15.40 2.38 -5.29
N GLU A 169 -15.20 1.15 -4.82
CA GLU A 169 -15.15 0.82 -3.40
C GLU A 169 -14.07 1.63 -2.69
N VAL A 170 -12.82 1.59 -3.19
CA VAL A 170 -11.71 2.32 -2.55
C VAL A 170 -11.92 3.84 -2.64
N SER A 171 -12.34 4.34 -3.80
CA SER A 171 -12.53 5.78 -4.03
C SER A 171 -13.69 6.34 -3.20
N GLY A 172 -14.78 5.58 -3.05
CA GLY A 172 -15.96 5.93 -2.26
C GLY A 172 -15.66 6.13 -0.77
N ARG A 173 -14.62 5.46 -0.25
CA ARG A 173 -14.18 5.65 1.14
C ARG A 173 -13.64 7.05 1.39
N ASN A 174 -13.03 7.70 0.39
CA ASN A 174 -12.58 9.08 0.55
C ASN A 174 -13.74 10.07 0.53
N SER A 175 -14.75 9.85 -0.33
CA SER A 175 -15.91 10.75 -0.43
C SER A 175 -16.90 10.58 0.72
N GLY A 176 -16.86 9.45 1.43
CA GLY A 176 -17.82 9.11 2.49
C GLY A 176 -19.11 8.51 1.92
N PHE A 177 -19.07 7.95 0.71
CA PHE A 177 -20.22 7.34 0.06
C PHE A 177 -19.81 6.05 -0.65
N MET A 178 -20.58 4.98 -0.44
CA MET A 178 -20.42 3.74 -1.18
C MET A 178 -21.76 3.35 -1.79
N ALA A 179 -21.78 3.17 -3.11
CA ALA A 179 -22.92 2.58 -3.79
C ALA A 179 -22.89 1.06 -3.58
N LYS A 180 -23.87 0.51 -2.86
CA LYS A 180 -24.10 -0.93 -2.84
C LYS A 180 -25.24 -1.30 -3.78
N SER A 181 -24.95 -2.21 -4.69
CA SER A 181 -25.97 -2.87 -5.50
C SER A 181 -26.38 -4.17 -4.80
N GLU A 182 -27.54 -4.17 -4.15
CA GLU A 182 -28.15 -5.41 -3.63
C GLU A 182 -29.29 -5.85 -4.58
N GLY A 183 -29.06 -6.94 -5.31
CA GLY A 183 -30.07 -7.53 -6.21
C GLY A 183 -30.34 -6.73 -7.49
N PHE A 184 -31.59 -6.80 -7.98
CA PHE A 184 -32.07 -6.10 -9.20
C PHE A 184 -32.53 -4.65 -8.92
N GLY A 185 -32.26 -4.10 -7.73
CA GLY A 185 -32.65 -2.75 -7.33
C GLY A 185 -31.69 -1.66 -7.83
N SER A 186 -32.12 -0.40 -7.71
CA SER A 186 -31.22 0.75 -7.88
C SER A 186 -30.15 0.76 -6.79
N PRO A 187 -28.91 1.20 -7.07
CA PRO A 187 -27.85 1.26 -6.07
C PRO A 187 -28.27 2.11 -4.87
N ILE A 188 -28.07 1.59 -3.66
CA ILE A 188 -28.30 2.33 -2.42
C ILE A 188 -26.98 3.02 -2.04
N GLU A 189 -27.02 4.35 -1.91
CA GLU A 189 -25.89 5.10 -1.36
C GLU A 189 -25.85 4.93 0.16
N ILE A 190 -24.77 4.32 0.63
CA ILE A 190 -24.49 4.19 2.06
C ILE A 190 -23.50 5.28 2.43
N LYS A 191 -23.92 6.15 3.35
CA LYS A 191 -23.04 7.14 3.95
C LYS A 191 -22.02 6.44 4.85
N LEU A 192 -20.75 6.69 4.59
CA LEU A 192 -19.61 6.23 5.37
C LEU A 192 -18.92 7.42 6.03
N GLU A 193 -18.08 7.14 7.02
CA GLU A 193 -17.09 8.13 7.43
C GLU A 193 -16.13 8.42 6.27
N GLN A 194 -15.75 9.69 6.10
CA GLN A 194 -14.80 10.12 5.08
C GLN A 194 -13.39 9.72 5.50
N GLY A 195 -12.69 9.03 4.59
CA GLY A 195 -11.39 8.41 4.83
C GLY A 195 -11.52 7.09 5.59
N VAL A 196 -10.38 6.45 5.83
CA VAL A 196 -10.30 5.17 6.53
C VAL A 196 -9.86 5.35 7.97
N ARG A 197 -10.33 4.43 8.81
CA ARG A 197 -9.91 4.32 10.20
C ARG A 197 -8.79 3.29 10.31
N LEU A 198 -7.71 3.65 11.00
CA LEU A 198 -6.70 2.72 11.49
C LEU A 198 -6.84 2.62 12.99
N LYS A 199 -7.07 1.40 13.49
CA LYS A 199 -7.10 1.14 14.92
C LYS A 199 -5.70 1.14 15.52
N HIS A 200 -4.72 0.64 14.77
CA HIS A 200 -3.33 0.53 15.21
C HIS A 200 -2.40 1.32 14.29
N GLY A 201 -2.52 2.64 14.32
CA GLY A 201 -1.68 3.57 13.58
C GLY A 201 -0.37 3.90 14.31
N ILE A 202 0.66 4.28 13.55
CA ILE A 202 1.92 4.79 14.09
C ILE A 202 1.83 6.32 14.20
N SER A 203 2.08 6.86 15.40
CA SER A 203 2.14 8.29 15.65
C SER A 203 3.42 8.64 16.40
N PHE A 204 4.00 9.80 16.09
CA PHE A 204 5.11 10.35 16.86
C PHE A 204 4.63 11.49 17.76
N LYS A 205 5.16 11.53 18.98
CA LYS A 205 5.03 12.67 19.88
C LYS A 205 6.36 12.86 20.60
N ASP A 206 6.92 14.06 20.54
CA ASP A 206 8.18 14.42 21.23
C ASP A 206 9.34 13.45 20.92
N GLY A 207 9.46 13.04 19.65
CA GLY A 207 10.48 12.10 19.18
C GLY A 207 10.22 10.62 19.55
N LYS A 208 9.18 10.34 20.34
CA LYS A 208 8.76 8.99 20.75
C LYS A 208 7.68 8.46 19.82
N ILE A 209 7.73 7.15 19.56
CA ILE A 209 6.70 6.44 18.80
C ILE A 209 5.62 5.94 19.75
N SER A 210 4.37 5.97 19.31
CA SER A 210 3.23 5.37 20.03
C SER A 210 2.21 4.79 19.05
N CYS A 211 1.47 3.80 19.51
CA CYS A 211 0.30 3.28 18.79
C CYS A 211 -0.90 4.17 19.06
N LYS A 212 -1.57 4.67 18.01
CA LYS A 212 -2.78 5.47 18.13
C LYS A 212 -3.80 5.12 17.06
N GLU A 213 -5.06 5.32 17.41
CA GLU A 213 -6.15 5.30 16.44
C GLU A 213 -6.08 6.55 15.56
N ILE A 214 -6.31 6.36 14.26
CA ILE A 214 -6.28 7.42 13.25
C ILE A 214 -7.57 7.34 12.46
N ASN A 215 -8.27 8.46 12.37
CA ASN A 215 -9.47 8.61 11.56
C ASN A 215 -9.16 9.47 10.33
N HIS A 216 -10.09 9.48 9.37
CA HIS A 216 -10.03 10.32 8.18
C HIS A 216 -8.72 10.20 7.39
N LEU A 217 -8.12 9.00 7.38
CA LEU A 217 -6.92 8.74 6.61
C LEU A 217 -7.30 8.60 5.13
N PRO A 218 -6.80 9.43 4.20
CA PRO A 218 -7.07 9.22 2.79
C PRO A 218 -6.47 7.88 2.32
N ILE A 219 -7.22 7.16 1.51
CA ILE A 219 -6.80 5.88 0.92
C ILE A 219 -6.71 5.98 -0.59
N PHE A 220 -5.63 5.48 -1.19
CA PHE A 220 -5.46 5.49 -2.64
C PHE A 220 -5.34 4.06 -3.15
N TRP A 221 -6.00 3.78 -4.27
CA TRP A 221 -5.83 2.49 -4.92
C TRP A 221 -4.57 2.48 -5.78
N LEU A 222 -3.89 1.35 -5.82
CA LEU A 222 -2.80 1.06 -6.75
C LEU A 222 -3.18 -0.17 -7.58
N ALA A 223 -3.11 -0.06 -8.91
CA ALA A 223 -3.45 -1.15 -9.82
C ALA A 223 -2.22 -1.57 -10.61
N VAL A 224 -2.01 -2.88 -10.80
CA VAL A 224 -1.06 -3.39 -11.79
C VAL A 224 -1.66 -4.63 -12.45
N ASP A 225 -1.45 -4.77 -13.75
CA ASP A 225 -1.83 -6.00 -14.43
C ASP A 225 -0.83 -7.14 -14.14
N GLN A 226 -1.18 -8.36 -14.56
CA GLN A 226 -0.36 -9.53 -14.29
C GLN A 226 1.02 -9.46 -14.97
N LYS A 227 1.11 -8.88 -16.17
CA LYS A 227 2.38 -8.78 -16.92
C LYS A 227 3.34 -7.82 -16.22
N MET A 228 2.82 -6.66 -15.79
CA MET A 228 3.55 -5.67 -15.02
C MET A 228 4.05 -6.27 -13.70
N LEU A 229 3.18 -6.99 -12.98
CA LEU A 229 3.53 -7.66 -11.73
C LEU A 229 4.65 -8.69 -11.94
N ASP A 230 4.49 -9.61 -12.91
CA ASP A 230 5.48 -10.64 -13.19
C ASP A 230 6.83 -10.06 -13.59
N LYS A 231 6.82 -9.02 -14.45
CA LYS A 231 8.04 -8.32 -14.88
C LYS A 231 8.74 -7.68 -13.69
N ALA A 232 7.99 -6.98 -12.84
CA ALA A 232 8.53 -6.28 -11.69
C ALA A 232 9.09 -7.23 -10.63
N ILE A 233 8.42 -8.35 -10.36
CA ILE A 233 8.90 -9.39 -9.44
C ILE A 233 10.20 -10.01 -9.96
N ARG A 234 10.27 -10.37 -11.24
CA ARG A 234 11.47 -10.97 -11.84
C ARG A 234 12.67 -10.04 -11.86
N GLN A 235 12.42 -8.73 -12.01
CA GLN A 235 13.46 -7.69 -12.09
C GLN A 235 13.72 -6.99 -10.75
N PHE A 236 13.04 -7.41 -9.68
CA PHE A 236 13.22 -6.85 -8.35
C PHE A 236 14.64 -7.11 -7.86
N LYS A 237 15.30 -6.04 -7.42
CA LYS A 237 16.64 -6.14 -6.82
C LYS A 237 16.54 -6.35 -5.32
N ASN A 238 17.12 -7.42 -4.76
CA ASN A 238 17.19 -7.61 -3.31
C ASN A 238 18.32 -6.77 -2.68
N GLU A 239 18.25 -5.46 -2.86
CA GLU A 239 19.19 -4.47 -2.33
C GLU A 239 18.48 -3.13 -2.16
N ALA A 240 19.10 -2.20 -1.44
CA ALA A 240 18.52 -0.86 -1.23
C ALA A 240 18.41 -0.04 -2.54
N THR A 241 19.19 -0.39 -3.57
CA THR A 241 19.08 0.22 -4.90
C THR A 241 17.88 -0.35 -5.65
N SER A 242 17.44 0.38 -6.69
CA SER A 242 16.28 0.00 -7.50
C SER A 242 16.69 -0.26 -8.94
N SER A 243 16.02 -1.21 -9.59
CA SER A 243 16.12 -1.40 -11.04
C SER A 243 15.40 -0.27 -11.79
N GLU A 244 15.62 -0.20 -13.11
CA GLU A 244 14.86 0.73 -13.96
C GLU A 244 13.36 0.43 -13.90
N ASN A 245 12.96 -0.84 -13.90
CA ASN A 245 11.56 -1.23 -13.77
C ASN A 245 10.95 -0.82 -12.42
N GLU A 246 11.69 -0.97 -11.31
CA GLU A 246 11.24 -0.47 -10.01
C GLU A 246 11.07 1.06 -10.00
N ASN A 247 11.94 1.80 -10.70
CA ASN A 247 11.81 3.25 -10.86
C ASN A 247 10.55 3.62 -11.65
N ASP A 248 10.31 2.94 -12.76
CA ASP A 248 9.17 3.18 -13.62
C ASP A 248 7.86 2.83 -12.91
N LEU A 249 7.84 1.72 -12.17
CA LEU A 249 6.66 1.29 -11.43
C LEU A 249 6.37 2.23 -10.25
N PHE A 250 7.41 2.71 -9.56
CA PHE A 250 7.27 3.74 -8.54
C PHE A 250 6.66 5.03 -9.13
N LEU A 251 7.19 5.50 -10.26
CA LEU A 251 6.68 6.70 -10.93
C LEU A 251 5.22 6.51 -11.35
N TYR A 252 4.88 5.33 -11.87
CA TYR A 252 3.52 4.97 -12.24
C TYR A 252 2.56 5.01 -11.03
N PHE A 253 2.96 4.47 -9.87
CA PHE A 253 2.16 4.58 -8.65
C PHE A 253 1.95 6.04 -8.22
N LEU A 254 2.99 6.87 -8.25
CA LEU A 254 2.84 8.29 -7.92
C LEU A 254 1.86 9.02 -8.84
N LEU A 255 1.88 8.70 -10.14
CA LEU A 255 0.95 9.29 -11.11
C LEU A 255 -0.50 8.85 -10.86
N ILE A 256 -0.72 7.56 -10.56
CA ILE A 256 -2.05 7.05 -10.17
C ILE A 256 -2.58 7.78 -8.93
N ILE A 257 -1.74 7.94 -7.91
CA ILE A 257 -2.12 8.66 -6.68
C ILE A 257 -2.45 10.11 -7.00
N LEU A 258 -1.62 10.78 -7.81
CA LEU A 258 -1.82 12.19 -8.15
C LEU A 258 -3.12 12.42 -8.94
N ILE A 259 -3.49 11.51 -9.83
CA ILE A 259 -4.80 11.54 -10.51
C ILE A 259 -5.94 11.47 -9.49
N GLN A 260 -5.88 10.52 -8.55
CA GLN A 260 -6.90 10.39 -7.51
C GLN A 260 -6.99 11.63 -6.62
N ILE A 261 -5.85 12.22 -6.22
CA ILE A 261 -5.82 13.47 -5.46
C ILE A 261 -6.53 14.59 -6.22
N ARG A 262 -6.25 14.75 -7.51
CA ARG A 262 -6.89 15.79 -8.35
C ARG A 262 -8.39 15.55 -8.50
N GLU A 263 -8.80 14.29 -8.64
CA GLU A 263 -10.20 13.91 -8.67
C GLU A 263 -10.91 14.28 -7.36
N ILE A 264 -10.32 13.94 -6.21
CA ILE A 264 -10.84 14.30 -4.89
C ILE A 264 -10.95 15.83 -4.75
N LYS A 265 -9.90 16.56 -5.16
CA LYS A 265 -9.87 18.03 -5.18
C LYS A 265 -10.98 18.65 -6.01
N THR A 266 -11.37 18.00 -7.09
CA THR A 266 -12.44 18.48 -7.98
C THR A 266 -13.84 18.11 -7.48
N LYS A 267 -14.01 16.93 -6.84
CA LYS A 267 -15.32 16.33 -6.56
C LYS A 267 -15.88 16.55 -5.14
N GLY A 268 -15.20 17.30 -4.28
CA GLY A 268 -15.75 17.60 -2.94
C GLY A 268 -14.72 17.85 -1.83
N TYR A 269 -13.50 18.25 -2.17
CA TYR A 269 -12.42 18.45 -1.20
C TYR A 269 -12.74 19.45 -0.08
N ALA A 270 -13.45 20.54 -0.39
CA ALA A 270 -13.89 21.52 0.61
C ALA A 270 -14.80 20.92 1.70
N ASN A 271 -15.44 19.77 1.43
CA ASN A 271 -16.33 19.07 2.35
C ASN A 271 -15.63 17.95 3.13
N LEU A 272 -14.33 17.73 2.91
CA LEU A 272 -13.57 16.71 3.65
C LEU A 272 -13.18 17.23 5.04
N PRO A 273 -12.93 16.33 6.02
CA PRO A 273 -12.36 16.72 7.30
C PRO A 273 -11.02 17.45 7.12
N SER A 274 -10.75 18.45 7.94
CA SER A 274 -9.57 19.31 7.79
C SER A 274 -8.24 18.56 7.94
N ASP A 275 -8.21 17.53 8.77
CA ASP A 275 -7.03 16.68 8.92
C ASP A 275 -6.79 15.80 7.67
N MET A 276 -7.86 15.29 7.05
CA MET A 276 -7.79 14.59 5.76
C MET A 276 -7.29 15.53 4.64
N GLN A 277 -7.79 16.76 4.60
CA GLN A 277 -7.33 17.80 3.66
C GLN A 277 -5.82 18.04 3.79
N THR A 278 -5.35 18.22 5.03
CA THR A 278 -3.92 18.42 5.36
C THR A 278 -3.06 17.23 4.92
N ARG A 279 -3.56 16.00 5.17
CA ARG A 279 -2.90 14.75 4.76
C ARG A 279 -2.76 14.66 3.23
N ILE A 280 -3.81 14.98 2.49
CA ILE A 280 -3.81 15.00 1.02
C ILE A 280 -2.80 16.03 0.49
N GLU A 281 -2.84 17.28 0.98
CA GLU A 281 -1.93 18.34 0.54
C GLU A 281 -0.47 18.00 0.81
N LYS A 282 -0.20 17.43 1.99
CA LYS A 282 1.15 17.00 2.34
C LYS A 282 1.67 15.95 1.38
N PHE A 283 0.85 14.97 1.01
CA PHE A 283 1.29 13.92 0.09
C PHE A 283 1.42 14.42 -1.34
N GLU A 284 0.47 15.24 -1.78
CA GLU A 284 0.51 15.88 -3.09
C GLU A 284 1.78 16.71 -3.25
N THR A 285 2.11 17.55 -2.27
CA THR A 285 3.33 18.37 -2.26
C THR A 285 4.56 17.49 -2.42
N PHE A 286 4.67 16.40 -1.65
CA PHE A 286 5.77 15.46 -1.78
C PHE A 286 5.86 14.84 -3.20
N ILE A 287 4.74 14.52 -3.83
CA ILE A 287 4.71 13.95 -5.18
C ILE A 287 5.13 15.02 -6.21
N GLU A 288 4.53 16.21 -6.16
CA GLU A 288 4.76 17.29 -7.13
C GLU A 288 6.17 17.89 -7.03
N GLU A 289 6.80 17.82 -5.86
CA GLU A 289 8.17 18.32 -5.68
C GLU A 289 9.23 17.44 -6.34
N ARG A 290 8.89 16.18 -6.69
CA ARG A 290 9.83 15.23 -7.28
C ARG A 290 10.30 15.69 -8.66
N PRO A 291 11.63 15.70 -8.92
CA PRO A 291 12.18 16.10 -10.21
C PRO A 291 11.61 15.30 -11.38
N GLU A 292 11.37 14.01 -11.19
CA GLU A 292 10.79 13.12 -12.20
C GLU A 292 9.38 13.58 -12.58
N ILE A 293 8.57 13.98 -11.60
CA ILE A 293 7.20 14.46 -11.81
C ILE A 293 7.19 15.84 -12.47
N LYS A 294 8.04 16.77 -12.00
CA LYS A 294 8.18 18.12 -12.59
C LYS A 294 8.56 18.08 -14.09
N LYS A 295 9.41 17.13 -14.48
CA LYS A 295 9.83 16.94 -15.88
C LYS A 295 8.72 16.44 -16.81
N LEU A 296 7.64 15.87 -16.27
CA LEU A 296 6.55 15.33 -17.09
C LEU A 296 5.59 16.42 -17.61
N GLU A 297 5.88 17.71 -17.36
CA GLU A 297 5.05 18.85 -17.78
C GLU A 297 3.55 18.62 -17.52
N LEU A 298 3.23 18.10 -16.33
CA LEU A 298 1.85 17.83 -15.93
C LEU A 298 1.07 19.15 -15.96
N LYS A 299 0.20 19.33 -16.97
CA LYS A 299 -0.69 20.49 -17.00
C LYS A 299 -1.53 20.49 -15.73
N LYS A 300 -1.72 21.68 -15.14
CA LYS A 300 -2.55 21.89 -13.93
C LYS A 300 -4.02 21.45 -14.09
N SER A 301 -4.46 21.15 -15.32
CA SER A 301 -5.84 20.82 -15.69
C SER A 301 -6.23 19.34 -15.56
N GLY A 302 -5.47 18.50 -14.84
CA GLY A 302 -5.85 17.11 -14.60
C GLY A 302 -5.58 16.14 -15.77
N GLU A 303 -5.23 16.63 -16.95
CA GLU A 303 -4.69 15.79 -18.02
C GLU A 303 -3.19 15.56 -17.80
N ILE A 304 -2.83 14.39 -17.24
CA ILE A 304 -1.52 13.82 -17.62
C ILE A 304 -1.57 13.71 -19.14
N THR A 305 -0.67 14.37 -19.86
CA THR A 305 -0.67 14.27 -21.32
C THR A 305 -0.65 12.78 -21.67
N SER A 306 -1.70 12.29 -22.32
CA SER A 306 -1.93 10.84 -22.46
C SER A 306 -0.70 10.10 -23.00
N THR A 307 0.12 10.80 -23.79
CA THR A 307 1.41 10.39 -24.32
C THR A 307 2.44 9.98 -23.26
N VAL A 308 2.63 10.75 -22.18
CA VAL A 308 3.63 10.45 -21.14
C VAL A 308 3.22 9.23 -20.33
N PHE A 309 1.95 9.16 -19.93
CA PHE A 309 1.39 8.00 -19.23
C PHE A 309 1.43 6.75 -20.11
N ARG A 310 1.05 6.85 -21.39
CA ARG A 310 1.14 5.75 -22.37
C ARG A 310 2.58 5.29 -22.59
N LYS A 311 3.55 6.21 -22.65
CA LYS A 311 4.98 5.87 -22.77
C LYS A 311 5.49 5.15 -21.54
N LEU A 312 5.08 5.56 -20.34
CA LEU A 312 5.43 4.86 -19.10
C LEU A 312 4.79 3.47 -19.06
N LEU A 313 3.51 3.36 -19.39
CA LEU A 313 2.81 2.08 -19.52
C LEU A 313 3.51 1.14 -20.51
N SER A 314 3.94 1.64 -21.67
CA SER A 314 4.65 0.82 -22.66
C SER A 314 5.99 0.25 -22.17
N ARG A 315 6.66 0.93 -21.21
CA ARG A 315 7.90 0.45 -20.59
C ARG A 315 7.62 -0.61 -19.53
N LEU A 316 6.42 -0.61 -18.96
CA LEU A 316 5.99 -1.54 -17.91
C LEU A 316 5.35 -2.82 -18.49
N SER A 317 4.69 -2.74 -19.64
CA SER A 317 4.22 -3.89 -20.42
C SER A 317 5.36 -4.73 -21.03
#